data_AF-A0A452ZII5-F1
#
_entry.id   AF-A0A452ZII5-F1
#
_cell.length_a   1.000
_cell.length_b   1.000
_cell.length_c   1.000
_cell.angle_alpha   90.00
_cell.angle_beta   90.00
_cell.angle_gamma   90.00
#
_symmetry.space_group_name_H-M   'P 1'
#
loop_
_entity.id
_entity.type
_entity.pdbx_description
1 polymer ?
#
loop_
_entity_poly.entity_id
_entity_poly.type
_entity_poly.pdbx_seq_one_letter_code
_entity_poly.pdbx_strand_id
1 'polypeptide(L)'
;LELLSKEWNFILCQTERNLDLFEPFLAFRRGLLKILGSEEHLIEHLFQSASALRKGLRFSLAAASLYELKELCCHRDQQTVPSTYFLSKLEEAKLLRAQGQHDMAIGLGKYILKNHTDERNKSDVYRLVGKWLAETRSSNSRTIIEDYLNHSVALDKKYMSRQCRTHFHLAHYTYNLFKSYEERLSSNEWQAALRLRKYKTKELDTLLKRLKNSSKAEKSDYGAKIQELQKQLALDREEAQKIQDDRDEFLSLALEGYQRSLVVGGKYDLQVVFRLVSLWFNLFSRKQVVDSMIKTTKEVQSYKFIPLVYQIASRLGSSKDAQGSTNFQNALASLLKKMAIDHPYHTICQLLALANGDRVKDKQRSRSSFVVDMDKKLAAENLLKELSSFHGALIRQMKQMVEIYIRLAELETRKEDTNKKISLPREFRSICQLELAKVPVVTATIPVDPNCRYEEGTFPHFS
;
A
#
# COMPACT_ATOMS: atom_id res chain seq x y z
N LEU A 1 -27.66 -3.38 31.24
CA LEU A 1 -26.29 -2.87 31.02
C LEU A 1 -25.72 -3.29 29.66
N GLU A 2 -25.83 -4.57 29.27
CA GLU A 2 -25.31 -5.05 27.96
C GLU A 2 -25.98 -4.45 26.72
N LEU A 3 -27.30 -4.22 26.74
CA LEU A 3 -27.98 -3.51 25.64
C LEU A 3 -27.49 -2.06 25.52
N LEU A 4 -27.32 -1.39 26.66
CA LEU A 4 -26.79 -0.03 26.77
C LEU A 4 -25.31 0.06 26.37
N SER A 5 -24.53 -1.03 26.48
CA SER A 5 -23.16 -1.10 25.97
C SER A 5 -23.11 -1.34 24.45
N LYS A 6 -24.02 -2.15 23.90
CA LYS A 6 -24.16 -2.35 22.45
C LYS A 6 -24.59 -1.07 21.72
N GLU A 7 -25.63 -0.40 22.21
CA GLU A 7 -26.09 0.88 21.66
C GLU A 7 -25.00 1.95 21.72
N TRP A 8 -24.22 1.97 22.79
CA TRP A 8 -23.10 2.89 22.91
C TRP A 8 -21.97 2.66 21.94
N ASN A 9 -21.60 1.40 21.69
CA ASN A 9 -20.60 1.09 20.68
C ASN A 9 -21.07 1.57 19.29
N PHE A 10 -22.37 1.47 19.02
CA PHE A 10 -22.97 1.99 17.79
C PHE A 10 -22.94 3.53 17.72
N ILE A 11 -23.34 4.21 18.81
CA ILE A 11 -23.27 5.68 18.93
C ILE A 11 -21.82 6.12 18.73
N LEU A 12 -20.87 5.54 19.45
CA LEU A 12 -19.44 5.85 19.35
C LEU A 12 -18.91 5.67 17.93
N CYS A 13 -19.30 4.63 17.21
CA CYS A 13 -18.94 4.45 15.80
C CYS A 13 -19.52 5.53 14.86
N GLN A 14 -20.72 6.05 15.14
CA GLN A 14 -21.36 7.09 14.32
C GLN A 14 -20.88 8.50 14.65
N THR A 15 -20.66 8.78 15.94
CA THR A 15 -20.36 10.13 16.45
C THR A 15 -18.87 10.42 16.59
N GLU A 16 -17.98 9.44 16.38
CA GLU A 16 -16.51 9.65 16.33
C GLU A 16 -16.09 10.78 15.37
N ARG A 17 -16.95 11.16 14.41
CA ARG A 17 -16.70 12.24 13.44
C ARG A 17 -17.12 13.64 13.91
N ASN A 18 -18.06 13.75 14.86
CA ASN A 18 -18.60 15.03 15.33
C ASN A 18 -18.48 15.13 16.87
N LEU A 19 -17.35 15.69 17.32
CA LEU A 19 -16.95 15.69 18.73
C LEU A 19 -17.80 16.60 19.61
N ASP A 20 -18.25 17.74 19.09
CA ASP A 20 -19.03 18.71 19.86
C ASP A 20 -20.41 18.13 20.25
N LEU A 21 -20.95 17.24 19.42
CA LEU A 21 -22.16 16.48 19.74
C LEU A 21 -21.87 15.30 20.66
N PHE A 22 -20.65 14.76 20.64
CA PHE A 22 -20.28 13.54 21.35
C PHE A 22 -19.92 13.77 22.83
N GLU A 23 -19.34 14.93 23.15
CA GLU A 23 -18.89 15.27 24.50
C GLU A 23 -20.01 15.22 25.56
N PRO A 24 -21.22 15.74 25.33
CA PRO A 24 -22.33 15.63 26.27
C PRO A 24 -22.75 14.18 26.53
N PHE A 25 -22.71 13.30 25.51
CA PHE A 25 -23.04 11.89 25.67
C PHE A 25 -22.02 11.15 26.53
N LEU A 26 -20.72 11.47 26.41
CA LEU A 26 -19.67 10.93 27.27
C LEU A 26 -19.89 11.33 28.73
N ALA A 27 -20.19 12.61 28.97
CA ALA A 27 -20.45 13.11 30.31
C ALA A 27 -21.71 12.48 30.93
N PHE A 28 -22.80 12.38 30.15
CA PHE A 28 -24.05 11.77 30.58
C PHE A 28 -23.87 10.29 30.95
N ARG A 29 -23.24 9.50 30.09
CA ARG A 29 -22.98 8.08 30.37
C ARG A 29 -22.05 7.89 31.56
N ARG A 30 -21.03 8.74 31.73
CA ARG A 30 -20.17 8.73 32.92
C ARG A 30 -20.98 8.96 34.20
N GLY A 31 -21.88 9.95 34.21
CA GLY A 31 -22.75 10.22 35.36
C GLY A 31 -23.69 9.05 35.67
N LEU A 32 -24.31 8.48 34.65
CA LEU A 32 -25.22 7.34 34.78
C LEU A 32 -24.50 6.10 35.33
N LEU A 33 -23.30 5.78 34.83
CA LEU A 33 -22.52 4.63 35.33
C LEU A 33 -22.04 4.81 36.77
N LYS A 34 -21.75 6.04 37.21
CA LYS A 34 -21.45 6.36 38.60
C LYS A 34 -22.66 6.13 39.51
N ILE A 35 -23.84 6.58 39.10
CA ILE A 35 -25.08 6.41 39.87
C ILE A 35 -25.45 4.92 39.98
N LEU A 36 -25.26 4.16 38.91
CA LEU A 36 -25.52 2.71 38.88
C LEU A 36 -24.45 1.87 39.62
N GLY A 37 -23.39 2.48 40.16
CA GLY A 37 -22.34 1.78 40.92
C GLY A 37 -21.58 0.71 40.12
N SER A 38 -21.63 0.76 38.79
CA SER A 38 -21.05 -0.27 37.91
C SER A 38 -19.60 0.07 37.55
N GLU A 39 -18.68 -0.22 38.47
CA GLU A 39 -17.26 0.16 38.34
C GLU A 39 -16.53 -0.44 37.12
N GLU A 40 -16.81 -1.70 36.74
CA GLU A 40 -16.16 -2.33 35.58
C GLU A 40 -16.51 -1.63 34.26
N HIS A 41 -17.80 -1.34 34.08
CA HIS A 41 -18.30 -0.63 32.91
C HIS A 41 -17.84 0.84 32.90
N LEU A 42 -17.64 1.43 34.08
CA LEU A 42 -17.07 2.77 34.22
C LEU A 42 -15.60 2.81 33.75
N ILE A 43 -14.78 1.82 34.11
CA ILE A 43 -13.38 1.72 33.65
C ILE A 43 -13.31 1.59 32.13
N GLU A 44 -14.11 0.70 31.54
CA GLU A 44 -14.17 0.54 30.08
C GLU A 44 -14.62 1.84 29.39
N HIS A 45 -15.64 2.49 29.95
CA HIS A 45 -16.15 3.77 29.44
C HIS A 45 -15.11 4.88 29.53
N LEU A 46 -14.40 5.02 30.65
CA LEU A 46 -13.34 6.02 30.82
C LEU A 46 -12.19 5.79 29.83
N PHE A 47 -11.82 4.53 29.58
CA PHE A 47 -10.83 4.18 28.57
C PHE A 47 -11.29 4.57 27.15
N GLN A 48 -12.51 4.20 26.78
CA GLN A 48 -13.10 4.56 25.48
C GLN A 48 -13.20 6.08 25.31
N SER A 49 -13.60 6.78 26.37
CA SER A 49 -13.69 8.24 26.41
C SER A 49 -12.32 8.89 26.22
N ALA A 50 -11.30 8.44 26.95
CA ALA A 50 -9.94 8.93 26.80
C ALA A 50 -9.40 8.73 25.37
N SER A 51 -9.63 7.56 24.78
CA SER A 51 -9.23 7.28 23.39
C SER A 51 -9.97 8.16 22.38
N ALA A 52 -11.29 8.35 22.53
CA ALA A 52 -12.09 9.18 21.63
C ALA A 52 -11.73 10.67 21.75
N LEU A 53 -11.61 11.20 22.97
CA LEU A 53 -11.21 12.58 23.25
C LEU A 53 -9.79 12.88 22.76
N ARG A 54 -8.86 11.92 22.88
CA ARG A 54 -7.51 12.02 22.30
C ARG A 54 -7.57 12.09 20.77
N LYS A 55 -8.34 11.23 20.12
CA LYS A 55 -8.54 11.29 18.65
C LYS A 55 -9.16 12.62 18.22
N GLY A 56 -10.02 13.19 19.07
CA GLY A 56 -10.65 14.48 18.87
C GLY A 56 -9.85 15.71 19.31
N LEU A 57 -8.56 15.54 19.63
CA LEU A 57 -7.65 16.64 20.00
C LEU A 57 -8.07 17.43 21.24
N ARG A 58 -8.95 16.88 22.11
CA ARG A 58 -9.34 17.45 23.40
C ARG A 58 -8.49 16.86 24.52
N PHE A 59 -7.24 17.32 24.62
CA PHE A 59 -6.23 16.68 25.48
C PHE A 59 -6.49 16.84 26.98
N SER A 60 -7.06 17.96 27.42
CA SER A 60 -7.39 18.22 28.83
C SER A 60 -8.44 17.24 29.36
N LEU A 61 -9.53 17.06 28.61
CA LEU A 61 -10.60 16.11 28.96
C LEU A 61 -10.13 14.66 28.91
N ALA A 62 -9.27 14.33 27.95
CA ALA A 62 -8.64 13.01 27.88
C ALA A 62 -7.74 12.76 29.10
N ALA A 63 -6.92 13.75 29.51
CA ALA A 63 -6.09 13.66 30.71
C ALA A 63 -6.92 13.49 31.99
N ALA A 64 -8.01 14.26 32.13
CA ALA A 64 -8.92 14.15 33.27
C ALA A 64 -9.56 12.76 33.37
N SER A 65 -10.00 12.21 32.23
CA SER A 65 -10.58 10.86 32.17
C SER A 65 -9.56 9.77 32.53
N LEU A 66 -8.30 9.94 32.11
CA LEU A 66 -7.20 9.01 32.48
C LEU A 66 -6.80 9.13 33.94
N TYR A 67 -6.81 10.33 34.51
CA TYR A 67 -6.52 10.55 35.93
C TYR A 67 -7.54 9.83 36.81
N GLU A 68 -8.82 10.01 36.51
CA GLU A 68 -9.92 9.32 37.21
C GLU A 68 -9.83 7.80 37.03
N LEU A 69 -9.48 7.32 35.85
CA LEU A 69 -9.26 5.89 35.62
C LEU A 69 -8.10 5.38 36.49
N LYS A 70 -6.99 6.12 36.58
CA LYS A 70 -5.83 5.77 37.39
C LYS A 70 -6.17 5.69 38.87
N GLU A 71 -6.96 6.64 39.37
CA GLU A 71 -7.46 6.65 40.75
C GLU A 71 -8.25 5.37 41.03
N LEU A 72 -9.23 5.04 40.18
CA LEU A 72 -10.04 3.81 40.31
C LEU A 72 -9.21 2.52 40.20
N CYS A 73 -8.17 2.50 39.37
CA CYS A 73 -7.27 1.34 39.27
C CYS A 73 -6.33 1.18 40.47
N CYS A 74 -5.91 2.26 41.12
CA CYS A 74 -5.05 2.19 42.31
C CYS A 74 -5.78 1.64 43.54
N HIS A 75 -7.11 1.77 43.60
CA HIS A 75 -7.93 1.26 44.71
C HIS A 75 -8.24 -0.24 44.62
N ARG A 76 -7.93 -0.92 43.50
CA ARG A 76 -8.11 -2.37 43.36
C ARG A 76 -6.77 -3.11 43.41
N ASP A 77 -6.68 -4.11 44.28
CA ASP A 77 -5.51 -4.98 44.42
C ASP A 77 -5.12 -5.69 43.11
N GLN A 78 -3.81 -5.93 43.00
CA GLN A 78 -3.02 -6.27 41.80
C GLN A 78 -3.40 -7.57 41.05
N GLN A 79 -4.44 -8.31 41.45
CA GLN A 79 -4.64 -9.70 41.01
C GLN A 79 -5.60 -9.90 39.83
N THR A 80 -6.52 -8.98 39.53
CA THR A 80 -7.47 -9.07 38.39
C THR A 80 -7.29 -7.98 37.32
N VAL A 81 -6.37 -7.03 37.56
CA VAL A 81 -6.20 -5.76 36.84
C VAL A 81 -4.97 -5.64 35.89
N PRO A 82 -4.13 -6.66 35.58
CA PRO A 82 -2.92 -6.43 34.77
C PRO A 82 -3.19 -5.84 33.37
N SER A 83 -4.32 -6.20 32.74
CA SER A 83 -4.62 -5.83 31.35
C SER A 83 -5.23 -4.43 31.23
N THR A 84 -6.13 -4.03 32.13
CA THR A 84 -6.77 -2.70 32.13
C THR A 84 -5.80 -1.61 32.58
N TYR A 85 -4.95 -1.89 33.56
CA TYR A 85 -3.86 -1.00 33.98
C TYR A 85 -2.79 -0.81 32.89
N PHE A 86 -2.49 -1.88 32.14
CA PHE A 86 -1.63 -1.78 30.96
C PHE A 86 -2.26 -0.85 29.89
N LEU A 87 -3.55 -1.06 29.60
CA LEU A 87 -4.26 -0.29 28.58
C LEU A 87 -4.33 1.20 28.93
N SER A 88 -4.50 1.54 30.22
CA SER A 88 -4.49 2.93 30.67
C SER A 88 -3.12 3.58 30.52
N LYS A 89 -2.03 2.91 30.93
CA LYS A 89 -0.65 3.37 30.68
C LYS A 89 -0.34 3.53 29.19
N LEU A 90 -0.88 2.65 28.36
CA LEU A 90 -0.71 2.75 26.91
C LEU A 90 -1.44 3.96 26.32
N GLU A 91 -2.65 4.27 26.79
CA GLU A 91 -3.35 5.50 26.37
C GLU A 91 -2.69 6.76 26.95
N GLU A 92 -2.12 6.71 28.15
CA GLU A 92 -1.28 7.79 28.71
C GLU A 92 -0.08 8.06 27.80
N ALA A 93 0.65 7.02 27.37
CA ALA A 93 1.75 7.16 26.41
C ALA A 93 1.28 7.77 25.07
N LYS A 94 0.11 7.36 24.57
CA LYS A 94 -0.48 7.95 23.35
C LYS A 94 -0.91 9.40 23.54
N LEU A 95 -1.40 9.77 24.71
CA LEU A 95 -1.78 11.14 25.05
C LEU A 95 -0.55 12.05 25.12
N LEU A 96 0.51 11.63 25.82
CA LEU A 96 1.79 12.34 25.87
C LEU A 96 2.36 12.57 24.46
N ARG A 97 2.27 11.54 23.60
CA ARG A 97 2.65 11.66 22.19
C ARG A 97 1.83 12.73 21.47
N ALA A 98 0.51 12.74 21.65
CA ALA A 98 -0.39 13.67 21.00
C ALA A 98 -0.20 15.13 21.49
N GLN A 99 0.24 15.32 22.73
CA GLN A 99 0.61 16.61 23.32
C GLN A 99 1.99 17.12 22.85
N GLY A 100 2.75 16.33 22.09
CA GLY A 100 4.10 16.69 21.62
C GLY A 100 5.25 16.28 22.54
N GLN A 101 4.97 15.67 23.69
CA GLN A 101 5.98 15.16 24.62
C GLN A 101 6.52 13.81 24.16
N HIS A 102 7.33 13.83 23.11
CA HIS A 102 7.77 12.63 22.41
C HIS A 102 8.68 11.72 23.24
N ASP A 103 9.65 12.28 23.96
CA ASP A 103 10.63 11.50 24.73
C ASP A 103 9.97 10.80 25.92
N MET A 104 9.05 11.48 26.61
CA MET A 104 8.28 10.90 27.72
C MET A 104 7.39 9.75 27.24
N ALA A 105 6.74 9.90 26.08
CA ALA A 105 5.94 8.83 25.49
C ALA A 105 6.78 7.59 25.15
N ILE A 106 7.98 7.79 24.57
CA ILE A 106 8.92 6.70 24.24
C ILE A 106 9.46 6.05 25.52
N GLY A 107 9.83 6.85 26.53
CA GLY A 107 10.30 6.37 27.83
C GLY A 107 9.24 5.51 28.52
N LEU A 108 8.00 5.98 28.55
CA LEU A 108 6.86 5.24 29.10
C LEU A 108 6.60 3.94 28.32
N GLY A 109 6.68 3.97 26.99
CA GLY A 109 6.57 2.77 26.15
C GLY A 109 7.66 1.73 26.45
N LYS A 110 8.93 2.15 26.61
CA LYS A 110 10.04 1.26 26.99
C LYS A 110 9.86 0.69 28.40
N TYR A 111 9.36 1.49 29.34
CA TYR A 111 9.04 1.03 30.69
C TYR A 111 7.93 -0.04 30.67
N ILE A 112 6.88 0.18 29.89
CA ILE A 112 5.79 -0.79 29.69
C ILE A 112 6.33 -2.11 29.13
N LEU A 113 7.25 -2.08 28.16
CA LEU A 113 7.85 -3.28 27.58
C LEU A 113 8.65 -4.11 28.59
N LYS A 114 9.37 -3.45 29.51
CA LYS A 114 10.18 -4.12 30.53
C LYS A 114 9.34 -4.79 31.62
N ASN A 115 8.22 -4.17 32.00
CA ASN A 115 7.50 -4.55 33.21
C ASN A 115 6.31 -5.47 32.97
N HIS A 116 5.80 -5.56 31.74
CA HIS A 116 4.69 -6.45 31.43
C HIS A 116 5.16 -7.82 30.98
N THR A 117 4.34 -8.85 31.20
CA THR A 117 4.60 -10.24 30.79
C THR A 117 3.80 -10.64 29.55
N ASP A 118 2.62 -10.03 29.33
CA ASP A 118 1.69 -10.39 28.26
C ASP A 118 2.23 -10.09 26.84
N GLU A 119 2.55 -11.15 26.10
CA GLU A 119 3.08 -11.11 24.72
C GLU A 119 2.15 -10.38 23.75
N ARG A 120 0.83 -10.50 23.94
CA ARG A 120 -0.19 -9.94 23.04
C ARG A 120 -0.15 -8.42 23.01
N ASN A 121 -0.01 -7.84 24.19
CA ASN A 121 -0.04 -6.41 24.41
C ASN A 121 1.33 -5.79 24.12
N LYS A 122 2.42 -6.54 24.36
CA LYS A 122 3.78 -6.15 23.97
C LYS A 122 3.93 -5.89 22.48
N SER A 123 3.35 -6.72 21.60
CA SER A 123 3.46 -6.49 20.15
C SER A 123 2.99 -5.09 19.75
N ASP A 124 1.82 -4.67 20.26
CA ASP A 124 1.27 -3.35 19.97
C ASP A 124 2.16 -2.21 20.49
N VAL A 125 2.83 -2.40 21.63
CA VAL A 125 3.79 -1.42 22.18
C VAL A 125 5.07 -1.39 21.37
N TYR A 126 5.65 -2.54 21.02
CA TYR A 126 6.83 -2.62 20.15
C TYR A 126 6.58 -1.90 18.82
N ARG A 127 5.42 -2.12 18.21
CA ARG A 127 4.99 -1.41 16.99
C ARG A 127 4.88 0.10 17.19
N LEU A 128 4.23 0.55 18.27
CA LEU A 128 4.04 1.98 18.54
C LEU A 128 5.36 2.68 18.87
N VAL A 129 6.19 2.08 19.72
CA VAL A 129 7.51 2.61 20.07
C VAL A 129 8.41 2.64 18.82
N GLY A 130 8.42 1.57 18.02
CA GLY A 130 9.16 1.55 16.75
C GLY A 130 8.70 2.65 15.80
N LYS A 131 7.39 2.88 15.68
CA LYS A 131 6.82 4.00 14.91
C LYS A 131 7.27 5.35 15.46
N TRP A 132 7.20 5.56 16.77
CA TRP A 132 7.57 6.84 17.39
C TRP A 132 9.07 7.13 17.26
N LEU A 133 9.93 6.13 17.47
CA LEU A 133 11.37 6.22 17.27
C LEU A 133 11.73 6.56 15.82
N ALA A 134 11.02 5.98 14.86
CA ALA A 134 11.17 6.28 13.45
C ALA A 134 10.81 7.74 13.11
N GLU A 135 9.69 8.23 13.64
CA GLU A 135 9.21 9.60 13.42
C GLU A 135 10.13 10.64 14.08
N THR A 136 10.66 10.37 15.28
CA THR A 136 11.55 11.30 16.01
C THR A 136 13.02 11.15 15.63
N ARG A 137 13.38 10.12 14.83
CA ARG A 137 14.77 9.78 14.48
C ARG A 137 15.69 9.58 15.69
N SER A 138 15.13 9.13 16.81
CA SER A 138 15.87 8.99 18.08
C SER A 138 16.73 7.71 18.17
N SER A 139 16.71 6.84 17.16
CA SER A 139 17.47 5.57 17.15
C SER A 139 17.87 5.17 15.73
N ASN A 140 18.83 4.25 15.63
CA ASN A 140 19.33 3.74 14.35
C ASN A 140 18.25 2.90 13.65
N SER A 141 18.17 2.99 12.32
CA SER A 141 17.20 2.25 11.51
C SER A 141 17.27 0.74 11.73
N ARG A 142 18.48 0.17 11.84
CA ARG A 142 18.65 -1.27 12.10
C ARG A 142 18.08 -1.67 13.46
N THR A 143 18.38 -0.91 14.51
CA THR A 143 17.81 -1.15 15.86
C THR A 143 16.29 -1.05 15.88
N ILE A 144 15.69 -0.11 15.11
CA ILE A 144 14.24 0.02 15.02
C ILE A 144 13.62 -1.20 14.33
N ILE A 145 14.24 -1.69 13.25
CA ILE A 145 13.77 -2.87 12.50
C ILE A 145 13.92 -4.12 13.35
N GLU A 146 15.13 -4.39 13.85
CA GLU A 146 15.47 -5.62 14.55
C GLU A 146 14.79 -5.68 15.93
N ASP A 147 15.03 -4.71 16.80
CA ASP A 147 14.63 -4.79 18.23
C ASP A 147 13.14 -4.50 18.46
N TYR A 148 12.47 -3.78 17.55
CA TYR A 148 11.08 -3.37 17.74
C TYR A 148 10.14 -3.95 16.68
N LEU A 149 10.33 -3.63 15.40
CA LEU A 149 9.34 -3.97 14.38
C LEU A 149 9.31 -5.48 14.05
N ASN A 150 10.47 -6.13 13.93
CA ASN A 150 10.55 -7.58 13.73
C ASN A 150 10.05 -8.35 14.94
N HIS A 151 10.39 -7.89 16.16
CA HIS A 151 9.85 -8.47 17.40
C HIS A 151 8.33 -8.38 17.46
N SER A 152 7.74 -7.24 17.07
CA SER A 152 6.29 -7.09 16.97
C SER A 152 5.67 -8.08 15.97
N VAL A 153 6.26 -8.22 14.78
CA VAL A 153 5.79 -9.18 13.78
C VAL A 153 5.89 -10.63 14.27
N ALA A 154 6.94 -10.98 15.02
CA ALA A 154 7.14 -12.32 15.56
C ALA A 154 6.09 -12.71 16.60
N LEU A 155 5.60 -11.75 17.40
CA LEU A 155 4.60 -11.98 18.45
C LEU A 155 3.17 -12.10 17.92
N ASP A 156 2.82 -11.39 16.83
CA ASP A 156 1.44 -11.31 16.32
C ASP A 156 1.01 -12.46 15.38
N LYS A 157 1.71 -13.61 15.41
CA LYS A 157 1.42 -14.75 14.51
C LYS A 157 0.01 -15.34 14.63
N LYS A 158 -0.71 -15.11 15.74
CA LYS A 158 -2.02 -15.73 16.02
C LYS A 158 -3.24 -14.95 15.51
N TYR A 159 -3.12 -13.64 15.22
CA TYR A 159 -4.27 -12.79 14.91
C TYR A 159 -4.10 -11.98 13.62
N MET A 160 -4.89 -12.32 12.60
CA MET A 160 -4.81 -11.73 11.25
C MET A 160 -4.93 -10.18 11.26
N SER A 161 -5.94 -9.61 11.93
CA SER A 161 -6.15 -8.15 11.90
C SER A 161 -5.00 -7.32 12.50
N ARG A 162 -4.27 -7.88 13.48
CA ARG A 162 -3.10 -7.24 14.11
C ARG A 162 -1.84 -7.46 13.28
N GLN A 163 -1.67 -8.67 12.78
CA GLN A 163 -0.60 -9.01 11.85
C GLN A 163 -0.61 -8.12 10.60
N CYS A 164 -1.78 -7.76 10.06
CA CYS A 164 -1.87 -6.78 8.97
C CYS A 164 -1.31 -5.40 9.37
N ARG A 165 -1.62 -4.91 10.58
CA ARG A 165 -1.11 -3.62 11.09
C ARG A 165 0.41 -3.64 11.29
N THR A 166 0.95 -4.69 11.90
CA THR A 166 2.40 -4.79 12.16
C THR A 166 3.18 -4.87 10.86
N HIS A 167 2.79 -5.74 9.93
CA HIS A 167 3.41 -5.84 8.61
C HIS A 167 3.30 -4.53 7.83
N PHE A 168 2.14 -3.85 7.87
CA PHE A 168 1.97 -2.55 7.22
C PHE A 168 2.96 -1.51 7.77
N HIS A 169 3.08 -1.40 9.09
CA HIS A 169 3.97 -0.42 9.71
C HIS A 169 5.45 -0.73 9.46
N LEU A 170 5.83 -2.02 9.48
CA LEU A 170 7.17 -2.46 9.08
C LEU A 170 7.45 -2.07 7.62
N ALA A 171 6.56 -2.44 6.70
CA ALA A 171 6.70 -2.17 5.27
C ALA A 171 6.75 -0.67 4.96
N HIS A 172 5.91 0.13 5.62
CA HIS A 172 5.88 1.57 5.44
C HIS A 172 7.18 2.22 5.93
N TYR A 173 7.74 1.74 7.04
CA TYR A 173 9.01 2.24 7.56
C TYR A 173 10.18 1.87 6.65
N THR A 174 10.32 0.59 6.30
CA THR A 174 11.40 0.12 5.40
C THR A 174 11.31 0.76 4.02
N TYR A 175 10.10 0.99 3.52
CA TYR A 175 9.87 1.76 2.30
C TYR A 175 10.40 3.20 2.41
N ASN A 176 10.14 3.90 3.51
CA ASN A 176 10.61 5.26 3.69
C ASN A 176 12.14 5.32 3.82
N LEU A 177 12.76 4.32 4.44
CA LEU A 177 14.21 4.16 4.46
C LEU A 177 14.76 3.94 3.04
N PHE A 178 14.16 3.03 2.28
CA PHE A 178 14.51 2.81 0.88
C PHE A 178 14.48 4.12 0.07
N LYS A 179 13.39 4.88 0.20
CA LYS A 179 13.23 6.17 -0.50
C LYS A 179 14.29 7.18 -0.08
N SER A 180 14.58 7.29 1.21
CA SER A 180 15.65 8.18 1.72
C SER A 180 17.03 7.78 1.18
N TYR A 181 17.29 6.48 1.03
CA TYR A 181 18.53 5.98 0.45
C TYR A 181 18.60 6.24 -1.06
N GLU A 182 17.49 6.12 -1.81
CA GLU A 182 17.45 6.52 -3.22
C GLU A 182 17.68 8.02 -3.39
N GLU A 183 17.05 8.85 -2.57
CA GLU A 183 17.27 10.30 -2.56
C GLU A 183 18.75 10.62 -2.29
N ARG A 184 19.36 9.94 -1.31
CA ARG A 184 20.79 10.08 -1.01
C ARG A 184 21.69 9.64 -2.17
N LEU A 185 21.38 8.53 -2.84
CA LEU A 185 22.14 8.06 -4.01
C LEU A 185 21.97 8.98 -5.23
N SER A 186 20.84 9.69 -5.32
CA SER A 186 20.59 10.70 -6.35
C SER A 186 21.20 12.07 -6.02
N SER A 187 21.70 12.28 -4.80
CA SER A 187 22.17 13.59 -4.34
C SER A 187 23.45 14.04 -5.05
N ASN A 188 23.63 15.35 -5.17
CA ASN A 188 24.83 15.94 -5.76
C ASN A 188 26.11 15.57 -5.00
N GLU A 189 26.01 15.41 -3.69
CA GLU A 189 27.10 14.99 -2.80
C GLU A 189 27.57 13.57 -3.17
N TRP A 190 26.62 12.65 -3.36
CA TRP A 190 26.93 11.29 -3.79
C TRP A 190 27.55 11.27 -5.19
N GLN A 191 27.00 12.05 -6.13
CA GLN A 191 27.55 12.14 -7.48
C GLN A 191 28.95 12.78 -7.50
N ALA A 192 29.22 13.75 -6.61
CA ALA A 192 30.55 14.31 -6.41
C ALA A 192 31.52 13.27 -5.83
N ALA A 193 31.10 12.52 -4.80
CA ALA A 193 31.88 11.42 -4.23
C ALA A 193 32.18 10.34 -5.28
N LEU A 194 31.22 9.99 -6.13
CA LEU A 194 31.42 9.04 -7.23
C LEU A 194 32.45 9.54 -8.25
N ARG A 195 32.41 10.84 -8.60
CA ARG A 195 33.41 11.47 -9.47
C ARG A 195 34.80 11.45 -8.83
N LEU A 196 34.90 11.75 -7.53
CA LEU A 196 36.15 11.69 -6.79
C LEU A 196 36.74 10.27 -6.77
N ARG A 197 35.91 9.25 -6.53
CA ARG A 197 36.31 7.83 -6.58
C ARG A 197 36.81 7.44 -7.98
N LYS A 198 36.14 7.90 -9.05
CA LYS A 198 36.59 7.70 -10.44
C LYS A 198 37.92 8.42 -10.74
N TYR A 199 38.16 9.58 -10.14
CA TYR A 199 39.42 10.30 -10.27
C TYR A 199 40.56 9.56 -9.54
N LYS A 200 40.36 9.24 -8.26
CA LYS A 200 41.34 8.50 -7.44
C LYS A 200 41.70 7.13 -8.03
N THR A 201 40.74 6.44 -8.64
CA THR A 201 41.01 5.16 -9.34
C THR A 201 41.89 5.36 -10.57
N LYS A 202 41.66 6.40 -11.38
CA LYS A 202 42.54 6.76 -12.50
C LYS A 202 43.94 7.16 -12.03
N GLU A 203 44.03 7.91 -10.92
CA GLU A 203 45.31 8.29 -10.31
C GLU A 203 46.08 7.06 -9.83
N LEU A 204 45.41 6.10 -9.21
CA LEU A 204 46.01 4.82 -8.84
C LEU A 204 46.54 4.07 -10.08
N ASP A 205 45.76 4.02 -11.17
CA ASP A 205 46.20 3.37 -12.41
C ASP A 205 47.42 4.06 -13.04
N THR A 206 47.51 5.40 -13.00
CA THR A 206 48.68 6.12 -13.51
C THR A 206 49.90 5.90 -12.62
N LEU A 207 49.74 5.88 -11.30
CA LEU A 207 50.81 5.56 -10.35
C LEU A 207 51.31 4.11 -10.52
N LEU A 208 50.41 3.14 -10.72
CA LEU A 208 50.80 1.75 -11.00
C LEU A 208 51.58 1.64 -12.32
N LYS A 209 51.20 2.37 -13.36
CA LYS A 209 51.94 2.42 -14.64
C LYS A 209 53.33 3.03 -14.46
N ARG A 210 53.45 4.12 -13.68
CA ARG A 210 54.74 4.76 -13.37
C ARG A 210 55.65 3.85 -12.53
N LEU A 211 55.10 3.14 -11.54
CA LEU A 211 55.84 2.18 -10.72
C LEU A 211 56.47 1.05 -11.55
N LYS A 212 55.78 0.59 -12.61
CA LYS A 212 56.32 -0.42 -13.53
C LYS A 212 57.55 0.06 -14.30
N ASN A 213 57.67 1.37 -14.53
CA ASN A 213 58.73 1.97 -15.34
C ASN A 213 59.85 2.65 -14.51
N SER A 214 59.77 2.66 -13.17
CA SER A 214 60.70 3.40 -12.29
C SER A 214 61.87 2.60 -11.73
N SER A 215 62.86 3.29 -11.13
CA SER A 215 64.06 2.69 -10.51
C SER A 215 63.81 2.18 -9.07
N LYS A 216 64.72 1.37 -8.50
CA LYS A 216 64.55 0.69 -7.19
C LYS A 216 64.23 1.63 -6.01
N ALA A 217 64.74 2.85 -5.98
CA ALA A 217 64.53 3.80 -4.86
C ALA A 217 63.15 4.47 -4.94
N GLU A 218 62.75 4.93 -6.13
CA GLU A 218 61.42 5.52 -6.38
C GLU A 218 60.29 4.51 -6.15
N LYS A 219 60.56 3.21 -6.32
CA LYS A 219 59.57 2.15 -6.06
C LYS A 219 59.10 2.10 -4.59
N SER A 220 59.93 2.49 -3.63
CA SER A 220 59.57 2.47 -2.22
C SER A 220 58.56 3.58 -1.88
N ASP A 221 58.81 4.81 -2.31
CA ASP A 221 57.94 5.96 -2.04
C ASP A 221 56.62 5.89 -2.82
N TYR A 222 56.66 5.50 -4.09
CA TYR A 222 55.45 5.22 -4.86
C TYR A 222 54.67 4.03 -4.29
N GLY A 223 55.37 3.00 -3.77
CA GLY A 223 54.76 1.86 -3.12
C GLY A 223 53.91 2.24 -1.91
N ALA A 224 54.45 3.05 -0.99
CA ALA A 224 53.72 3.54 0.18
C ALA A 224 52.48 4.36 -0.22
N LYS A 225 52.62 5.27 -1.21
CA LYS A 225 51.50 6.10 -1.68
C LYS A 225 50.41 5.29 -2.37
N ILE A 226 50.78 4.29 -3.16
CA ILE A 226 49.85 3.37 -3.82
C ILE A 226 49.09 2.54 -2.78
N GLN A 227 49.77 2.02 -1.75
CA GLN A 227 49.12 1.26 -0.68
C GLN A 227 48.11 2.13 0.09
N GLU A 228 48.47 3.37 0.41
CA GLU A 228 47.57 4.32 1.07
C GLU A 228 46.32 4.60 0.20
N LEU A 229 46.50 4.94 -1.07
CA LEU A 229 45.40 5.19 -2.01
C LEU A 229 44.54 3.96 -2.26
N GLN A 230 45.15 2.78 -2.36
CA GLN A 230 44.44 1.49 -2.46
C GLN A 230 43.56 1.26 -1.24
N LYS A 231 44.08 1.50 -0.03
CA LYS A 231 43.33 1.35 1.21
C LYS A 231 42.16 2.34 1.28
N GLN A 232 42.37 3.59 0.91
CA GLN A 232 41.29 4.60 0.86
C GLN A 232 40.19 4.20 -0.13
N LEU A 233 40.56 3.78 -1.34
CA LEU A 233 39.60 3.34 -2.35
C LEU A 233 38.86 2.05 -1.97
N ALA A 234 39.52 1.14 -1.25
CA ALA A 234 38.88 -0.06 -0.72
C ALA A 234 37.79 0.30 0.29
N LEU A 235 38.11 1.16 1.27
CA LEU A 235 37.14 1.64 2.26
C LEU A 235 35.97 2.38 1.60
N ASP A 236 36.27 3.27 0.65
CA ASP A 236 35.25 4.01 -0.12
C ASP A 236 34.30 3.08 -0.89
N ARG A 237 34.84 1.99 -1.46
CA ARG A 237 34.06 0.99 -2.20
C ARG A 237 33.20 0.14 -1.26
N GLU A 238 33.75 -0.27 -0.13
CA GLU A 238 33.03 -1.05 0.88
C GLU A 238 31.85 -0.26 1.44
N GLU A 239 32.06 1.00 1.81
CA GLU A 239 30.98 1.88 2.26
C GLU A 239 29.91 2.04 1.19
N ALA A 240 30.32 2.21 -0.07
CA ALA A 240 29.39 2.37 -1.17
C ALA A 240 28.54 1.12 -1.42
N GLN A 241 29.19 -0.04 -1.35
CA GLN A 241 28.53 -1.32 -1.49
C GLN A 241 27.53 -1.53 -0.35
N LYS A 242 27.92 -1.24 0.90
CA LYS A 242 27.03 -1.33 2.06
C LYS A 242 25.79 -0.45 1.92
N ILE A 243 25.91 0.77 1.42
CA ILE A 243 24.76 1.66 1.18
C ILE A 243 23.81 1.08 0.12
N GLN A 244 24.36 0.47 -0.92
CA GLN A 244 23.60 -0.16 -1.99
C GLN A 244 22.89 -1.44 -1.48
N ASP A 245 23.60 -2.26 -0.72
CA ASP A 245 23.08 -3.50 -0.13
C ASP A 245 21.95 -3.19 0.86
N ASP A 246 22.16 -2.22 1.77
CA ASP A 246 21.14 -1.77 2.72
C ASP A 246 19.87 -1.27 1.98
N ARG A 247 20.04 -0.55 0.86
CA ARG A 247 18.91 -0.10 0.04
C ARG A 247 18.12 -1.30 -0.52
N ASP A 248 18.81 -2.30 -1.07
CA ASP A 248 18.15 -3.45 -1.69
C ASP A 248 17.52 -4.39 -0.65
N GLU A 249 18.12 -4.49 0.54
CA GLU A 249 17.52 -5.16 1.70
C GLU A 249 16.23 -4.46 2.16
N PHE A 250 16.25 -3.13 2.34
CA PHE A 250 15.06 -2.38 2.74
C PHE A 250 13.94 -2.47 1.70
N LEU A 251 14.28 -2.49 0.40
CA LEU A 251 13.31 -2.73 -0.66
C LEU A 251 12.67 -4.11 -0.53
N SER A 252 13.47 -5.16 -0.32
CA SER A 252 13.00 -6.53 -0.15
C SER A 252 12.06 -6.67 1.05
N LEU A 253 12.45 -6.09 2.19
CA LEU A 253 11.61 -6.08 3.41
C LEU A 253 10.31 -5.30 3.21
N ALA A 254 10.35 -4.18 2.50
CA ALA A 254 9.15 -3.39 2.19
C ALA A 254 8.16 -4.18 1.33
N LEU A 255 8.65 -4.83 0.27
CA LEU A 255 7.83 -5.65 -0.63
C LEU A 255 7.21 -6.84 0.11
N GLU A 256 7.99 -7.56 0.91
CA GLU A 256 7.48 -8.69 1.69
C GLU A 256 6.45 -8.25 2.74
N GLY A 257 6.71 -7.16 3.46
CA GLY A 257 5.77 -6.63 4.44
C GLY A 257 4.46 -6.17 3.79
N TYR A 258 4.52 -5.48 2.64
CA TYR A 258 3.31 -5.11 1.91
C TYR A 258 2.52 -6.33 1.42
N GLN A 259 3.20 -7.32 0.83
CA GLN A 259 2.57 -8.58 0.42
C GLN A 259 1.85 -9.25 1.60
N ARG A 260 2.55 -9.47 2.72
CA ARG A 260 1.96 -10.11 3.91
C ARG A 260 0.79 -9.29 4.47
N SER A 261 0.88 -7.96 4.45
CA SER A 261 -0.22 -7.10 4.89
C SER A 261 -1.47 -7.26 4.04
N LEU A 262 -1.31 -7.45 2.72
CA LEU A 262 -2.39 -7.68 1.75
C LEU A 262 -2.96 -9.09 1.82
N VAL A 263 -2.17 -10.12 2.16
CA VAL A 263 -2.72 -11.47 2.36
C VAL A 263 -3.65 -11.50 3.58
N VAL A 264 -3.27 -10.77 4.62
CA VAL A 264 -3.81 -10.96 5.97
C VAL A 264 -4.99 -10.04 6.31
N GLY A 265 -5.01 -8.78 5.85
CA GLY A 265 -6.02 -7.81 6.32
C GLY A 265 -6.61 -6.93 5.24
N GLY A 266 -7.63 -6.14 5.61
CA GLY A 266 -8.40 -5.29 4.68
C GLY A 266 -8.28 -3.78 4.89
N LYS A 267 -7.83 -3.33 6.07
CA LYS A 267 -7.91 -1.92 6.47
C LYS A 267 -7.01 -0.98 5.65
N TYR A 268 -5.84 -1.46 5.26
CA TYR A 268 -4.82 -0.66 4.56
C TYR A 268 -4.70 -1.02 3.08
N ASP A 269 -5.58 -1.90 2.57
CA ASP A 269 -5.46 -2.50 1.24
C ASP A 269 -5.27 -1.46 0.15
N LEU A 270 -6.13 -0.45 0.10
CA LEU A 270 -6.06 0.58 -0.92
C LEU A 270 -4.68 1.26 -0.91
N GLN A 271 -4.25 1.78 0.24
CA GLN A 271 -2.97 2.48 0.37
C GLN A 271 -1.79 1.58 -0.02
N VAL A 272 -1.80 0.32 0.42
CA VAL A 272 -0.73 -0.64 0.13
C VAL A 272 -0.70 -1.00 -1.35
N VAL A 273 -1.85 -1.29 -1.97
CA VAL A 273 -1.95 -1.63 -3.39
C VAL A 273 -1.45 -0.48 -4.26
N PHE A 274 -1.88 0.75 -4.01
CA PHE A 274 -1.38 1.93 -4.72
C PHE A 274 0.14 2.07 -4.59
N ARG A 275 0.67 1.84 -3.39
CA ARG A 275 2.12 1.96 -3.16
C ARG A 275 2.92 0.84 -3.83
N LEU A 276 2.44 -0.39 -3.74
CA LEU A 276 3.07 -1.57 -4.32
C LEU A 276 3.11 -1.47 -5.84
N VAL A 277 1.98 -1.11 -6.47
CA VAL A 277 1.91 -0.95 -7.94
C VAL A 277 2.79 0.21 -8.41
N SER A 278 2.84 1.33 -7.67
CA SER A 278 3.75 2.43 -7.97
C SER A 278 5.22 2.00 -7.90
N LEU A 279 5.62 1.26 -6.87
CA LEU A 279 6.96 0.70 -6.74
C LEU A 279 7.30 -0.21 -7.92
N TRP A 280 6.38 -1.12 -8.23
CA TRP A 280 6.56 -2.10 -9.30
C TRP A 280 6.71 -1.45 -10.68
N PHE A 281 5.90 -0.42 -10.98
CA PHE A 281 6.00 0.31 -12.24
C PHE A 281 7.22 1.22 -12.34
N ASN A 282 7.72 1.73 -11.22
CA ASN A 282 8.95 2.56 -11.22
C ASN A 282 10.21 1.70 -11.34
N LEU A 283 10.19 0.48 -10.79
CA LEU A 283 11.34 -0.42 -10.69
C LEU A 283 11.16 -1.69 -11.54
N PHE A 284 10.50 -1.58 -12.69
CA PHE A 284 10.15 -2.70 -13.57
C PHE A 284 11.36 -3.49 -14.11
N SER A 285 12.55 -2.88 -14.12
CA SER A 285 13.81 -3.51 -14.53
C SER A 285 14.44 -4.38 -13.44
N ARG A 286 14.06 -4.20 -12.17
CA ARG A 286 14.64 -4.93 -11.05
C ARG A 286 13.94 -6.28 -10.86
N LYS A 287 14.69 -7.36 -11.06
CA LYS A 287 14.20 -8.74 -10.92
C LYS A 287 13.53 -9.03 -9.57
N GLN A 288 14.12 -8.56 -8.46
CA GLN A 288 13.57 -8.72 -7.11
C GLN A 288 12.12 -8.20 -6.97
N VAL A 289 11.79 -7.09 -7.64
CA VAL A 289 10.46 -6.47 -7.56
C VAL A 289 9.45 -7.26 -8.38
N VAL A 290 9.86 -7.69 -9.58
CA VAL A 290 9.03 -8.51 -10.47
C VAL A 290 8.71 -9.86 -9.83
N ASP A 291 9.71 -10.54 -9.28
CA ASP A 291 9.56 -11.84 -8.63
C ASP A 291 8.64 -11.74 -7.39
N SER A 292 8.78 -10.68 -6.59
CA SER A 292 7.88 -10.39 -5.48
C SER A 292 6.45 -10.13 -5.93
N MET A 293 6.27 -9.42 -7.06
CA MET A 293 4.93 -9.18 -7.61
C MET A 293 4.29 -10.48 -8.10
N ILE A 294 5.03 -11.36 -8.77
CA ILE A 294 4.52 -12.68 -9.19
C ILE A 294 4.05 -13.49 -7.98
N LYS A 295 4.82 -13.49 -6.88
CA LYS A 295 4.43 -14.15 -5.63
C LYS A 295 3.16 -13.53 -5.05
N THR A 296 3.09 -12.20 -5.02
CA THR A 296 1.92 -11.44 -4.54
C THR A 296 0.67 -11.76 -5.35
N THR A 297 0.76 -11.82 -6.69
CA THR A 297 -0.36 -12.18 -7.58
C THR A 297 -0.93 -13.56 -7.26
N LYS A 298 -0.10 -14.51 -6.82
CA LYS A 298 -0.57 -15.86 -6.46
C LYS A 298 -1.33 -15.86 -5.13
N GLU A 299 -0.77 -15.24 -4.10
CA GLU A 299 -1.28 -15.32 -2.72
C GLU A 299 -2.40 -14.30 -2.40
N VAL A 300 -2.37 -13.12 -3.01
CA VAL A 300 -3.31 -12.03 -2.69
C VAL A 300 -4.61 -12.16 -3.50
N GLN A 301 -5.73 -11.84 -2.87
CA GLN A 301 -7.05 -11.82 -3.50
C GLN A 301 -7.12 -10.71 -4.56
N SER A 302 -7.64 -11.03 -5.73
CA SER A 302 -7.65 -10.18 -6.93
C SER A 302 -8.49 -8.91 -6.77
N TYR A 303 -9.57 -8.95 -5.99
CA TYR A 303 -10.48 -7.81 -5.78
C TYR A 303 -9.77 -6.52 -5.31
N LYS A 304 -8.65 -6.66 -4.58
CA LYS A 304 -7.86 -5.54 -4.05
C LYS A 304 -7.21 -4.71 -5.16
N PHE A 305 -6.94 -5.31 -6.32
CA PHE A 305 -6.31 -4.64 -7.45
C PHE A 305 -7.32 -3.99 -8.41
N ILE A 306 -8.62 -4.26 -8.25
CA ILE A 306 -9.68 -3.74 -9.12
C ILE A 306 -9.71 -2.20 -9.20
N PRO A 307 -9.50 -1.44 -8.12
CA PRO A 307 -9.41 0.02 -8.20
C PRO A 307 -8.30 0.53 -9.14
N LEU A 308 -7.29 -0.28 -9.43
CA LEU A 308 -6.17 0.02 -10.30
C LEU A 308 -6.22 -0.68 -11.66
N VAL A 309 -7.33 -1.35 -11.99
CA VAL A 309 -7.44 -2.16 -13.21
C VAL A 309 -7.10 -1.36 -14.47
N TYR A 310 -7.52 -0.09 -14.54
CA TYR A 310 -7.24 0.77 -15.68
C TYR A 310 -5.74 1.09 -15.82
N GLN A 311 -5.10 1.46 -14.70
CA GLN A 311 -3.67 1.76 -14.65
C GLN A 311 -2.84 0.53 -15.01
N ILE A 312 -3.22 -0.65 -14.50
CA ILE A 312 -2.57 -1.92 -14.79
C ILE A 312 -2.76 -2.31 -16.26
N ALA A 313 -3.99 -2.27 -16.77
CA ALA A 313 -4.30 -2.61 -18.16
C ALA A 313 -3.57 -1.68 -19.14
N SER A 314 -3.47 -0.37 -18.85
CA SER A 314 -2.82 0.60 -19.74
C SER A 314 -1.32 0.34 -20.02
N ARG A 315 -0.66 -0.42 -19.14
CA ARG A 315 0.76 -0.82 -19.24
C ARG A 315 0.98 -2.12 -20.02
N LEU A 316 -0.09 -2.85 -20.35
CA LEU A 316 -0.03 -4.10 -21.11
C LEU A 316 0.48 -3.83 -22.52
N GLY A 317 1.47 -4.60 -22.98
CA GLY A 317 1.97 -4.53 -24.36
C GLY A 317 2.70 -3.23 -24.71
N SER A 318 3.11 -2.45 -23.71
CA SER A 318 3.87 -1.21 -23.91
C SER A 318 5.31 -1.52 -24.38
N SER A 319 5.66 -1.10 -25.59
CA SER A 319 6.99 -1.30 -26.19
C SER A 319 8.14 -0.66 -25.39
N LYS A 320 7.85 0.39 -24.60
CA LYS A 320 8.82 1.00 -23.66
C LYS A 320 9.21 0.06 -22.52
N ASP A 321 8.32 -0.86 -22.17
CA ASP A 321 8.54 -1.84 -21.10
C ASP A 321 9.16 -3.15 -21.65
N ALA A 322 9.39 -3.25 -22.97
CA ALA A 322 10.09 -4.35 -23.63
C ALA A 322 11.63 -4.30 -23.47
N GLN A 323 12.19 -3.15 -23.07
CA GLN A 323 13.58 -3.04 -22.59
C GLN A 323 13.74 -3.54 -21.14
N GLY A 324 12.64 -3.79 -20.43
CA GLY A 324 12.63 -4.46 -19.14
C GLY A 324 12.81 -5.97 -19.28
N SER A 325 13.01 -6.67 -18.16
CA SER A 325 12.99 -8.13 -18.16
C SER A 325 11.64 -8.61 -18.72
N THR A 326 11.64 -9.56 -19.67
CA THR A 326 10.44 -10.22 -20.21
C THR A 326 9.47 -10.68 -19.10
N ASN A 327 10.01 -10.91 -17.90
CA ASN A 327 9.28 -11.26 -16.69
C ASN A 327 8.26 -10.21 -16.22
N PHE A 328 8.48 -8.91 -16.48
CA PHE A 328 7.54 -7.85 -16.06
C PHE A 328 6.20 -7.95 -16.80
N GLN A 329 6.25 -8.04 -18.14
CA GLN A 329 5.04 -8.19 -18.96
C GLN A 329 4.34 -9.52 -18.66
N ASN A 330 5.10 -10.60 -18.39
CA ASN A 330 4.53 -11.88 -17.97
C ASN A 330 3.80 -11.77 -16.62
N ALA A 331 4.39 -11.07 -15.64
CA ALA A 331 3.75 -10.83 -14.34
C ALA A 331 2.48 -9.97 -14.49
N LEU A 332 2.51 -8.95 -15.35
CA LEU A 332 1.37 -8.08 -15.66
C LEU A 332 0.23 -8.83 -16.34
N ALA A 333 0.54 -9.61 -17.38
CA ALA A 333 -0.41 -10.47 -18.06
C ALA A 333 -1.03 -11.49 -17.10
N SER A 334 -0.21 -12.12 -16.23
CA SER A 334 -0.68 -13.05 -15.20
C SER A 334 -1.64 -12.41 -14.20
N LEU A 335 -1.34 -11.18 -13.74
CA LEU A 335 -2.21 -10.46 -12.80
C LEU A 335 -3.54 -10.06 -13.47
N LEU A 336 -3.48 -9.48 -14.68
CA LEU A 336 -4.68 -9.10 -15.43
C LEU A 336 -5.54 -10.32 -15.76
N LYS A 337 -4.92 -11.44 -16.12
CA LYS A 337 -5.61 -12.71 -16.35
C LYS A 337 -6.35 -13.17 -15.09
N LYS A 338 -5.69 -13.16 -13.92
CA LYS A 338 -6.33 -13.50 -12.64
C LYS A 338 -7.50 -12.57 -12.35
N MET A 339 -7.32 -11.25 -12.47
CA MET A 339 -8.38 -10.27 -12.27
C MET A 339 -9.57 -10.45 -13.22
N ALA A 340 -9.32 -10.81 -14.48
CA ALA A 340 -10.37 -11.04 -15.46
C ALA A 340 -11.11 -12.37 -15.29
N ILE A 341 -10.46 -13.39 -14.72
CA ILE A 341 -11.11 -14.65 -14.35
C ILE A 341 -12.00 -14.43 -13.12
N ASP A 342 -11.47 -13.75 -12.09
CA ASP A 342 -12.17 -13.57 -10.81
C ASP A 342 -13.24 -12.48 -10.88
N HIS A 343 -12.96 -11.37 -11.60
CA HIS A 343 -13.82 -10.18 -11.71
C HIS A 343 -14.00 -9.77 -13.18
N PRO A 344 -14.74 -10.56 -13.97
CA PRO A 344 -14.86 -10.36 -15.41
C PRO A 344 -15.50 -9.01 -15.77
N TYR A 345 -16.56 -8.61 -15.06
CA TYR A 345 -17.30 -7.37 -15.31
C TYR A 345 -16.49 -6.10 -15.08
N HIS A 346 -15.51 -6.17 -14.16
CA HIS A 346 -14.66 -5.03 -13.81
C HIS A 346 -13.37 -4.94 -14.63
N THR A 347 -12.98 -6.01 -15.33
CA THR A 347 -11.67 -6.11 -16.00
C THR A 347 -11.79 -6.29 -17.53
N ILE A 348 -12.79 -7.02 -18.02
CA ILE A 348 -12.91 -7.35 -19.45
C ILE A 348 -13.24 -6.09 -20.27
N CYS A 349 -14.04 -5.16 -19.74
CA CYS A 349 -14.34 -3.88 -20.40
C CYS A 349 -13.08 -3.11 -20.78
N GLN A 350 -12.08 -3.11 -19.91
CA GLN A 350 -10.81 -2.41 -20.08
C GLN A 350 -9.94 -3.11 -21.12
N LEU A 351 -9.93 -4.45 -21.14
CA LEU A 351 -9.26 -5.22 -22.19
C LEU A 351 -9.91 -5.02 -23.57
N LEU A 352 -11.25 -4.96 -23.62
CA LEU A 352 -11.99 -4.65 -24.85
C LEU A 352 -11.73 -3.22 -25.35
N ALA A 353 -11.60 -2.26 -24.43
CA ALA A 353 -11.22 -0.90 -24.79
C ALA A 353 -9.81 -0.84 -25.41
N LEU A 354 -8.84 -1.60 -24.87
CA LEU A 354 -7.50 -1.69 -25.43
C LEU A 354 -7.47 -2.42 -26.79
N ALA A 355 -8.25 -3.49 -26.94
CA ALA A 355 -8.33 -4.25 -28.19
C ALA A 355 -8.96 -3.45 -29.35
N ASN A 356 -9.85 -2.49 -29.04
CA ASN A 356 -10.49 -1.61 -30.04
C ASN A 356 -9.81 -0.23 -30.16
N GLY A 357 -8.64 -0.02 -29.54
CA GLY A 357 -7.96 1.28 -29.49
C GLY A 357 -7.44 1.79 -30.84
N ASP A 358 -7.51 0.98 -31.91
CA ASP A 358 -7.07 1.32 -33.26
C ASP A 358 -8.16 1.97 -34.14
N ARG A 359 -9.43 1.92 -33.71
CA ARG A 359 -10.61 2.37 -34.46
C ARG A 359 -10.82 3.90 -34.51
N VAL A 360 -9.73 4.66 -34.57
CA VAL A 360 -9.78 6.12 -34.70
C VAL A 360 -9.96 6.50 -36.18
N LYS A 361 -11.02 7.24 -36.52
CA LYS A 361 -11.28 7.76 -37.89
C LYS A 361 -10.06 8.50 -38.44
N ASP A 362 -9.64 8.19 -39.67
CA ASP A 362 -8.41 8.72 -40.31
C ASP A 362 -8.31 10.25 -40.33
N LYS A 363 -9.45 10.95 -40.36
CA LYS A 363 -9.50 12.42 -40.33
C LYS A 363 -9.01 13.06 -39.01
N GLN A 364 -8.90 12.28 -37.94
CA GLN A 364 -8.39 12.74 -36.63
C GLN A 364 -6.92 12.33 -36.37
N ARG A 365 -6.37 11.40 -37.15
CA ARG A 365 -4.98 10.93 -36.99
C ARG A 365 -3.94 12.02 -37.28
N SER A 366 -4.26 13.03 -38.09
CA SER A 366 -3.29 14.05 -38.51
C SER A 366 -3.20 15.29 -37.61
N ARG A 367 -4.09 15.47 -36.63
CA ARG A 367 -4.17 16.73 -35.85
C ARG A 367 -3.72 16.64 -34.39
N SER A 368 -3.53 15.45 -33.84
CA SER A 368 -2.93 15.28 -32.50
C SER A 368 -2.42 13.86 -32.31
N SER A 369 -1.10 13.65 -32.33
CA SER A 369 -0.30 12.72 -31.51
C SER A 369 -0.84 11.33 -31.10
N PHE A 370 -1.85 10.76 -31.76
CA PHE A 370 -2.43 9.47 -31.42
C PHE A 370 -1.72 8.38 -32.21
N VAL A 371 -0.57 7.93 -31.69
CA VAL A 371 0.09 6.73 -32.17
C VAL A 371 -0.66 5.54 -31.58
N VAL A 372 -1.40 4.83 -32.43
CA VAL A 372 -2.02 3.56 -32.05
C VAL A 372 -0.90 2.58 -31.71
N ASP A 373 -0.83 2.15 -30.46
CA ASP A 373 0.16 1.18 -30.01
C ASP A 373 -0.34 -0.24 -30.34
N MET A 374 0.08 -0.74 -31.50
CA MET A 374 -0.34 -2.04 -32.03
C MET A 374 0.05 -3.21 -31.11
N ASP A 375 1.15 -3.08 -30.36
CA ASP A 375 1.61 -4.11 -29.43
C ASP A 375 0.62 -4.28 -28.26
N LYS A 376 0.04 -3.17 -27.78
CA LYS A 376 -1.02 -3.21 -26.75
C LYS A 376 -2.26 -3.90 -27.25
N LYS A 377 -2.66 -3.60 -28.49
CA LYS A 377 -3.81 -4.24 -29.13
C LYS A 377 -3.61 -5.74 -29.21
N LEU A 378 -2.48 -6.19 -29.77
CA LEU A 378 -2.16 -7.61 -29.92
C LEU A 378 -2.09 -8.32 -28.56
N ALA A 379 -1.47 -7.70 -27.55
CA ALA A 379 -1.42 -8.25 -26.20
C ALA A 379 -2.82 -8.40 -25.56
N ALA A 380 -3.68 -7.40 -25.72
CA ALA A 380 -5.05 -7.45 -25.22
C ALA A 380 -5.89 -8.52 -25.95
N GLU A 381 -5.76 -8.63 -27.28
CA GLU A 381 -6.43 -9.67 -28.06
C GLU A 381 -5.99 -11.07 -27.66
N ASN A 382 -4.69 -11.28 -27.43
CA ASN A 382 -4.16 -12.56 -26.97
C ASN A 382 -4.71 -12.94 -25.59
N LEU A 383 -4.75 -12.00 -24.64
CA LEU A 383 -5.37 -12.24 -23.33
C LEU A 383 -6.87 -12.53 -23.45
N LEU A 384 -7.62 -11.81 -24.30
CA LEU A 384 -9.04 -12.08 -24.52
C LEU A 384 -9.28 -13.45 -25.16
N LYS A 385 -8.39 -13.92 -26.05
CA LYS A 385 -8.43 -15.28 -26.60
C LYS A 385 -8.23 -16.32 -25.50
N GLU A 386 -7.24 -16.14 -24.63
CA GLU A 386 -7.04 -17.04 -23.49
C GLU A 386 -8.23 -17.05 -22.53
N LEU A 387 -8.77 -15.88 -22.19
CA LEU A 387 -9.92 -15.73 -21.28
C LEU A 387 -11.22 -16.32 -21.85
N SER A 388 -11.31 -16.48 -23.18
CA SER A 388 -12.47 -17.12 -23.82
C SER A 388 -12.63 -18.58 -23.42
N SER A 389 -11.59 -19.24 -22.91
CA SER A 389 -11.68 -20.59 -22.34
C SER A 389 -12.43 -20.64 -21.00
N PHE A 390 -12.43 -19.54 -20.24
CA PHE A 390 -13.12 -19.43 -18.94
C PHE A 390 -14.49 -18.76 -19.08
N HIS A 391 -14.52 -17.55 -19.65
CA HIS A 391 -15.69 -16.68 -19.73
C HIS A 391 -16.17 -16.46 -21.18
N GLY A 392 -16.08 -17.49 -22.02
CA GLY A 392 -16.30 -17.37 -23.47
C GLY A 392 -17.66 -16.81 -23.88
N ALA A 393 -18.75 -17.24 -23.22
CA ALA A 393 -20.10 -16.74 -23.51
C ALA A 393 -20.23 -15.24 -23.18
N LEU A 394 -19.74 -14.85 -22.01
CA LEU A 394 -19.74 -13.46 -21.55
C LEU A 394 -18.91 -12.56 -22.47
N ILE A 395 -17.67 -12.98 -22.81
CA ILE A 395 -16.79 -12.21 -23.69
C ILE A 395 -17.41 -12.03 -25.08
N ARG A 396 -18.09 -13.05 -25.63
CA ARG A 396 -18.79 -12.92 -26.91
C ARG A 396 -19.92 -11.90 -26.84
N GLN A 397 -20.77 -11.96 -25.82
CA GLN A 397 -21.86 -11.01 -25.64
C GLN A 397 -21.33 -9.58 -25.39
N MET A 398 -20.30 -9.43 -24.56
CA MET A 398 -19.66 -8.13 -24.32
C MET A 398 -19.01 -7.55 -25.60
N LYS A 399 -18.37 -8.39 -26.42
CA LYS A 399 -17.82 -7.96 -27.73
C LYS A 399 -18.93 -7.47 -28.66
N GLN A 400 -20.05 -8.19 -28.75
CA GLN A 400 -21.20 -7.78 -29.55
C GLN A 400 -21.78 -6.45 -29.06
N MET A 401 -21.95 -6.29 -27.75
CA MET A 401 -22.42 -5.05 -27.14
C MET A 401 -21.48 -3.88 -27.43
N VAL A 402 -20.17 -4.06 -27.24
CA VAL A 402 -19.17 -3.01 -27.50
C VAL A 402 -19.13 -2.63 -28.98
N GLU A 403 -19.22 -3.60 -29.89
CA GLU A 403 -19.30 -3.35 -31.34
C GLU A 403 -20.52 -2.49 -31.70
N ILE A 404 -21.69 -2.79 -31.12
CA ILE A 404 -22.91 -2.03 -31.31
C ILE A 404 -22.74 -0.59 -30.80
N TYR A 405 -22.18 -0.41 -29.61
CA TYR A 405 -21.93 0.92 -29.06
C TYR A 405 -20.95 1.73 -29.90
N ILE A 406 -19.89 1.10 -30.42
CA ILE A 406 -18.93 1.76 -31.32
C ILE A 406 -19.64 2.19 -32.61
N ARG A 407 -20.40 1.30 -33.25
CA ARG A 407 -21.15 1.64 -34.48
C ARG A 407 -22.15 2.77 -34.25
N LEU A 408 -22.85 2.75 -33.12
CA LEU A 408 -23.80 3.82 -32.75
C LEU A 408 -23.07 5.16 -32.60
N ALA A 409 -21.88 5.17 -31.98
CA ALA A 409 -21.07 6.36 -31.82
C ALA A 409 -20.43 6.86 -33.13
N GLU A 410 -20.21 5.98 -34.10
CA GLU A 410 -19.65 6.31 -35.41
C GLU A 410 -20.66 6.93 -36.37
N LEU A 411 -21.96 6.80 -36.11
CA LEU A 411 -23.03 7.38 -36.92
C LEU A 411 -22.88 8.89 -37.05
N GLU A 412 -22.82 9.37 -38.29
CA GLU A 412 -22.67 10.79 -38.58
C GLU A 412 -24.02 11.49 -38.43
N THR A 413 -24.10 12.43 -37.47
CA THR A 413 -25.26 13.30 -37.30
C THR A 413 -25.08 14.57 -38.13
N ARG A 414 -26.14 15.04 -38.80
CA ARG A 414 -26.10 16.35 -39.46
C ARG A 414 -26.23 17.46 -38.42
N LYS A 415 -25.67 18.64 -38.70
CA LYS A 415 -25.79 19.80 -37.80
C LYS A 415 -27.26 20.17 -37.52
N GLU A 416 -28.14 19.90 -38.49
CA GLU A 416 -29.60 20.13 -38.46
C GLU A 416 -30.37 19.21 -37.50
N ASP A 417 -29.74 18.14 -37.03
CA ASP A 417 -30.32 17.14 -36.13
C ASP A 417 -30.03 17.42 -34.65
N THR A 418 -29.33 18.52 -34.36
CA THR A 418 -29.06 18.95 -32.98
C THR A 418 -30.36 19.21 -32.21
N ASN A 419 -30.49 18.60 -31.02
CA ASN A 419 -31.66 18.65 -30.14
C ASN A 419 -32.98 18.05 -30.69
N LYS A 420 -32.94 17.29 -31.79
CA LYS A 420 -34.12 16.54 -32.28
C LYS A 420 -34.08 15.09 -31.83
N LYS A 421 -35.26 14.50 -31.58
CA LYS A 421 -35.39 13.05 -31.36
C LYS A 421 -35.18 12.33 -32.69
N ILE A 422 -33.97 11.85 -32.94
CA ILE A 422 -33.63 11.04 -34.12
C ILE A 422 -34.10 9.61 -33.86
N SER A 423 -34.88 9.04 -34.76
CA SER A 423 -35.24 7.62 -34.69
C SER A 423 -34.01 6.76 -34.99
N LEU A 424 -33.76 5.73 -34.18
CA LEU A 424 -32.68 4.77 -34.43
C LEU A 424 -32.81 4.14 -35.82
N PRO A 425 -31.71 4.03 -36.60
CA PRO A 425 -31.72 3.38 -37.91
C PRO A 425 -32.23 1.93 -37.81
N ARG A 426 -32.81 1.41 -38.90
CA ARG A 426 -33.43 0.07 -38.94
C ARG A 426 -32.48 -1.04 -38.50
N GLU A 427 -31.18 -0.90 -38.79
CA GLU A 427 -30.10 -1.82 -38.40
C GLU A 427 -29.97 -1.98 -36.88
N PHE A 428 -30.29 -0.93 -36.11
CA PHE A 428 -30.21 -0.93 -34.65
C PHE A 428 -31.52 -1.39 -33.99
N ARG A 429 -32.63 -1.51 -34.74
CA ARG A 429 -33.90 -2.04 -34.20
C ARG A 429 -33.82 -3.55 -33.96
N SER A 430 -32.97 -4.25 -34.70
CA SER A 430 -32.67 -5.68 -34.51
C SER A 430 -31.89 -5.98 -33.22
N ILE A 431 -31.35 -4.96 -32.55
CA ILE A 431 -30.62 -5.11 -31.28
C ILE A 431 -31.55 -5.55 -30.15
N CYS A 432 -32.84 -5.22 -30.22
CA CYS A 432 -33.84 -5.71 -29.27
C CYS A 432 -33.99 -7.24 -29.29
N GLN A 433 -33.43 -7.94 -30.29
CA GLN A 433 -33.44 -9.40 -30.38
C GLN A 433 -32.18 -10.04 -29.77
N LEU A 434 -31.20 -9.24 -29.32
CA LEU A 434 -29.99 -9.75 -28.70
C LEU A 434 -30.24 -9.99 -27.22
N GLU A 435 -30.41 -11.26 -26.84
CA GLU A 435 -30.43 -11.70 -25.45
C GLU A 435 -29.04 -11.52 -24.81
N LEU A 436 -28.72 -10.31 -24.38
CA LEU A 436 -27.52 -9.96 -23.62
C LEU A 436 -27.70 -10.27 -22.13
N ALA A 437 -28.27 -11.43 -21.81
CA ALA A 437 -28.68 -11.81 -20.46
C ALA A 437 -27.51 -11.85 -19.44
N LYS A 438 -26.27 -12.06 -19.90
CA LYS A 438 -25.10 -12.14 -19.01
C LYS A 438 -24.33 -10.84 -18.91
N VAL A 439 -24.69 -9.81 -19.68
CA VAL A 439 -23.97 -8.54 -19.72
C VAL A 439 -24.74 -7.49 -18.90
N PRO A 440 -24.11 -6.91 -17.87
CA PRO A 440 -24.74 -5.87 -17.10
C PRO A 440 -24.84 -4.58 -17.91
N VAL A 441 -25.82 -3.75 -17.57
CA VAL A 441 -25.89 -2.37 -18.08
C VAL A 441 -24.60 -1.65 -17.68
N VAL A 442 -23.88 -1.10 -18.67
CA VAL A 442 -22.53 -0.53 -18.47
C VAL A 442 -22.50 0.62 -17.44
N THR A 443 -23.61 1.35 -17.29
CA THR A 443 -23.76 2.45 -16.33
C THR A 443 -24.19 2.00 -14.94
N ALA A 444 -24.54 0.73 -14.75
CA ALA A 444 -24.90 0.21 -13.43
C ALA A 444 -23.66 0.04 -12.56
N THR A 445 -23.74 0.48 -11.30
CA THR A 445 -22.65 0.30 -10.34
C THR A 445 -22.67 -1.14 -9.81
N ILE A 446 -21.77 -1.97 -10.31
CA ILE A 446 -21.60 -3.35 -9.84
C ILE A 446 -20.60 -3.31 -8.66
N PRO A 447 -21.03 -3.65 -7.43
CA PRO A 447 -20.09 -3.75 -6.31
C PRO A 447 -19.08 -4.87 -6.60
N VAL A 448 -17.84 -4.68 -6.13
CA VAL A 448 -16.81 -5.71 -6.21
C VAL A 448 -17.08 -6.72 -5.10
N ASP A 449 -17.42 -7.97 -5.46
CA ASP A 449 -17.61 -9.04 -4.48
C ASP A 449 -16.26 -9.69 -4.11
N PRO A 450 -15.84 -9.67 -2.83
CA PRO A 450 -14.62 -10.35 -2.38
C PRO A 450 -14.62 -11.86 -2.63
N ASN A 451 -15.80 -12.51 -2.70
CA ASN A 451 -15.91 -13.94 -2.95
C ASN A 451 -15.83 -14.31 -4.44
N CYS A 452 -15.69 -13.31 -5.32
CA CYS A 452 -15.63 -13.49 -6.77
C CYS A 452 -16.88 -14.17 -7.35
N ARG A 453 -18.04 -14.01 -6.71
CA ARG A 453 -19.30 -14.59 -7.17
C ARG A 453 -20.21 -13.51 -7.73
N TYR A 454 -20.51 -13.63 -9.01
CA TYR A 454 -21.39 -12.73 -9.72
C TYR A 454 -22.58 -13.53 -10.26
N GLU A 455 -23.51 -13.87 -9.37
CA GLU A 455 -24.67 -14.71 -9.72
C GLU A 455 -25.66 -13.97 -10.63
N GLU A 456 -26.31 -14.73 -11.52
CA GLU A 456 -27.33 -14.23 -12.44
C GLU A 456 -28.50 -13.63 -11.62
N GLY A 457 -28.81 -12.35 -11.84
CA GLY A 457 -29.82 -11.59 -11.08
C GLY A 457 -29.26 -10.58 -10.07
N THR A 458 -27.94 -10.60 -9.80
CA THR A 458 -27.30 -9.63 -8.88
C THR A 458 -27.16 -8.23 -9.49
N PHE A 459 -27.28 -8.11 -10.81
CA PHE A 459 -27.10 -6.87 -11.56
C PHE A 459 -28.14 -6.72 -12.67
N PRO A 460 -28.53 -5.47 -13.00
CA PRO A 460 -29.43 -5.21 -14.12
C PRO A 460 -28.75 -5.62 -15.42
N HIS A 461 -29.38 -6.53 -16.16
CA HIS A 461 -28.96 -6.98 -17.48
C HIS A 461 -29.99 -6.54 -18.53
N PHE A 462 -29.59 -6.61 -19.80
CA PHE A 462 -30.51 -6.37 -20.90
C PHE A 462 -31.41 -7.60 -21.05
N SER A 463 -32.71 -7.41 -20.82
CA SER A 463 -33.77 -8.42 -20.99
C SER A 463 -34.27 -8.47 -22.43
#